data_AF-G3SE18-F1
#
_entry.id   AF-G3SE18-F1
#
_cell.length_a   1.000
_cell.length_b   1.000
_cell.length_c   1.000
_cell.angle_alpha   90.00
_cell.angle_beta   90.00
_cell.angle_gamma   90.00
#
_symmetry.space_group_name_H-M   'P 1'
#
loop_
_entity.id
_entity.type
_entity.pdbx_description
1 polymer ?
#
loop_
_entity_poly.entity_id
_entity_poly.type
_entity_poly.pdbx_seq_one_letter_code
_entity_poly.pdbx_strand_id
1 'polypeptide(L)' 'MKFPLITELAIKKIEDNNTLVFTVDVKADKHQIKQAVKKLYDIDVAKKKAYVRLAPDYDALDVANKIGII' A
#
# COMPACT_ATOMS: atom_id res chain seq x y z
N MET A 1 7.43 -4.04 9.45
CA MET A 1 7.70 -3.55 8.08
C MET A 1 8.68 -4.54 7.45
N LYS A 2 8.42 -5.07 6.24
CA LYS A 2 9.28 -6.12 5.67
C LYS A 2 10.39 -5.51 4.80
N PHE A 3 10.04 -4.93 3.65
CA PHE A 3 11.00 -4.29 2.75
C PHE A 3 10.32 -3.30 1.78
N PRO A 4 11.05 -2.28 1.27
CA PRO A 4 10.55 -1.41 0.20
C PRO A 4 10.42 -2.17 -1.13
N LEU A 5 9.45 -1.77 -1.95
CA LEU A 5 9.26 -2.29 -3.30
C LEU A 5 9.87 -1.33 -4.32
N ILE A 6 10.68 -1.86 -5.24
CA ILE A 6 11.43 -1.12 -6.27
C ILE A 6 11.00 -1.46 -7.70
N THR A 7 9.78 -1.97 -7.88
CA THR A 7 9.24 -2.24 -9.22
C THR A 7 9.02 -0.94 -9.99
N GLU A 8 8.95 -1.00 -11.32
CA GLU A 8 8.71 0.20 -12.16
C GLU A 8 7.47 0.99 -11.70
N LEU A 9 6.37 0.29 -11.36
CA LEU A 9 5.17 0.92 -10.81
C LEU A 9 5.40 1.58 -9.45
N ALA A 10 6.25 1.00 -8.60
CA ALA A 10 6.61 1.60 -7.33
C ALA A 10 7.49 2.84 -7.52
N ILE A 11 8.44 2.80 -8.45
CA ILE A 11 9.28 3.95 -8.82
C ILE A 11 8.42 5.11 -9.34
N LYS A 12 7.48 4.84 -10.26
CA LYS A 12 6.52 5.85 -10.73
C LYS A 12 5.71 6.46 -9.58
N LYS A 13 5.33 5.69 -8.56
CA LYS A 13 4.65 6.24 -7.37
C LYS A 13 5.55 7.12 -6.49
N ILE A 14 6.84 6.86 -6.47
CA ILE A 14 7.81 7.71 -5.78
C ILE A 14 7.92 9.06 -6.50
N GLU A 15 8.05 9.03 -7.82
CA GLU A 15 8.21 10.22 -8.67
C GLU A 15 6.92 11.05 -8.76
N ASP A 16 5.79 10.43 -9.13
CA ASP A 16 4.55 11.15 -9.45
C ASP A 16 3.74 11.54 -8.20
N ASN A 17 3.85 10.74 -7.13
CA ASN A 17 2.92 10.82 -5.99
C ASN A 17 3.63 11.01 -4.65
N ASN A 18 4.95 11.18 -4.62
CA ASN A 18 5.75 11.23 -3.39
C ASN A 18 5.36 10.10 -2.42
N THR A 19 5.18 8.89 -2.95
CA THR A 19 4.65 7.74 -2.20
C THR A 19 5.64 6.58 -2.24
N LEU A 20 6.20 6.24 -1.07
CA LEU A 20 6.97 5.02 -0.89
C LEU A 20 6.06 3.80 -0.81
N VAL A 21 6.43 2.73 -1.51
CA VAL A 21 5.69 1.46 -1.52
C VAL A 21 6.45 0.42 -0.71
N PHE A 22 5.77 -0.23 0.23
CA PHE A 22 6.37 -1.23 1.11
C PHE A 22 5.54 -2.49 1.17
N THR A 23 6.22 -3.64 1.27
CA THR A 23 5.61 -4.89 1.70
C THR A 23 5.53 -4.90 3.23
N VAL A 24 4.34 -5.14 3.76
CA VAL A 24 4.06 -5.19 5.19
C VAL A 24 3.53 -6.56 5.59
N ASP A 25 3.49 -6.83 6.89
CA ASP A 25 2.82 -8.03 7.37
C ASP A 25 1.29 -7.86 7.29
N VAL A 26 0.56 -8.93 6.98
CA VAL A 26 -0.90 -8.91 6.83
C VAL A 26 -1.58 -8.52 8.15
N LYS A 27 -0.95 -8.81 9.30
CA LYS A 27 -1.46 -8.44 10.62
C LYS A 27 -1.12 -7.00 11.03
N ALA A 28 -0.33 -6.28 10.24
CA ALA A 28 0.13 -4.94 10.61
C ALA A 28 -0.95 -3.88 10.35
N ASP A 29 -1.27 -3.09 11.38
CA ASP A 29 -2.25 -2.01 11.25
C ASP A 29 -1.65 -0.69 10.73
N LYS A 30 -2.53 0.28 10.46
CA LYS A 30 -2.14 1.61 9.97
C LYS A 30 -1.34 2.43 10.99
N HIS A 31 -1.45 2.22 12.29
CA HIS A 31 -0.67 2.94 13.29
C HIS A 31 0.75 2.37 13.39
N GLN A 32 0.86 1.04 13.48
CA GLN A 32 2.11 0.31 13.54
C GLN A 32 3.01 0.61 12.34
N ILE A 33 2.45 0.57 11.12
CA ILE A 33 3.22 0.90 9.91
C ILE A 33 3.71 2.36 9.97
N LYS A 34 3.00 3.29 10.65
CA LYS A 34 3.29 4.74 10.59
C LYS A 34 4.46 5.01 11.53
N GLN A 35 4.38 4.43 12.72
CA GLN A 35 5.45 4.44 13.69
C GLN A 35 6.70 3.75 13.14
N ALA A 36 6.56 2.62 12.45
CA ALA A 36 7.70 1.92 11.84
C ALA A 36 8.41 2.77 10.77
N VAL A 37 7.66 3.38 9.85
CA VAL A 37 8.24 4.28 8.83
C VAL A 37 8.95 5.46 9.48
N LYS A 38 8.30 6.11 10.46
CA LYS A 38 8.88 7.23 11.20
C LYS A 38 10.16 6.82 11.93
N LYS A 39 10.17 5.68 12.61
CA LYS A 39 11.34 5.20 13.35
C LYS A 39 12.52 4.82 12.44
N LEU A 40 12.25 4.23 11.27
CA LEU A 40 13.29 3.72 10.38
C LEU A 40 13.91 4.79 9.49
N TYR A 41 13.11 5.78 9.07
CA TYR A 41 13.53 6.76 8.07
C TYR A 41 13.42 8.21 8.54
N ASP A 42 12.94 8.45 9.77
CA ASP A 42 12.71 9.78 10.37
C ASP A 42 11.84 10.71 9.51
N ILE A 43 10.78 10.15 8.93
CA ILE A 43 9.81 10.88 8.10
C ILE A 43 8.39 10.79 8.67
N ASP A 44 7.62 11.86 8.50
CA ASP A 44 6.21 11.89 8.84
C ASP A 44 5.33 11.39 7.69
N VAL A 45 4.49 10.40 7.97
CA VAL A 45 3.56 9.82 6.99
C VAL A 45 2.25 10.59 6.97
N ALA A 46 1.95 11.26 5.86
CA ALA A 46 0.70 11.98 5.64
C ALA A 46 -0.50 11.04 5.45
N LYS A 47 -0.43 10.12 4.47
CA LYS A 47 -1.53 9.19 4.12
C LYS A 47 -1.00 7.80 3.78
N LYS A 48 -1.83 6.79 4.01
CA LYS A 48 -1.55 5.39 3.63
C LYS A 48 -2.55 4.90 2.60
N LYS A 49 -2.04 4.24 1.58
CA LYS A 49 -2.81 3.53 0.56
C LYS A 49 -2.52 2.03 0.70
N ALA A 50 -3.54 1.20 0.60
CA ALA A 50 -3.41 -0.26 0.56
C ALA A 50 -3.76 -0.73 -0.85
N TYR A 51 -2.94 -1.60 -1.41
CA TYR A 51 -3.21 -2.29 -2.66
C TYR A 51 -3.56 -3.73 -2.32
N VAL A 52 -4.77 -4.16 -2.68
CA VAL A 52 -5.27 -5.50 -2.39
C VAL A 52 -5.39 -6.24 -3.71
N ARG A 53 -4.64 -7.33 -3.85
CA ARG A 53 -4.78 -8.25 -5.00
C ARG A 53 -5.74 -9.36 -4.58
N LEU A 54 -6.82 -9.54 -5.34
CA LEU A 54 -7.77 -10.62 -5.09
C LEU A 54 -7.20 -11.97 -5.54
N ALA A 55 -7.76 -13.06 -5.02
CA ALA A 55 -7.43 -14.39 -5.51
C ALA A 55 -7.88 -14.54 -6.98
N PRO A 56 -7.24 -15.42 -7.77
CA PRO A 56 -7.52 -15.54 -9.21
C PRO A 56 -9.00 -15.83 -9.54
N ASP A 57 -9.71 -16.44 -8.60
CA ASP A 57 -11.10 -16.87 -8.72
C ASP A 57 -12.10 -15.70 -8.62
N TYR A 58 -11.63 -14.51 -8.24
CA TYR A 58 -12.46 -13.31 -8.09
C TYR A 58 -12.09 -12.25 -9.12
N ASP A 59 -13.10 -11.75 -9.83
CA ASP A 59 -12.98 -10.58 -10.66
C ASP A 59 -13.13 -9.29 -9.83
N ALA A 60 -12.17 -8.38 -9.95
CA ALA A 60 -12.14 -7.15 -9.16
C ALA A 60 -13.21 -6.13 -9.60
N LEU A 61 -13.63 -6.14 -10.87
CA LEU A 61 -14.67 -5.27 -11.39
C LEU A 61 -16.04 -5.73 -10.86
N ASP A 62 -16.31 -7.04 -10.88
CA ASP A 62 -17.53 -7.61 -10.32
C ASP A 62 -17.66 -7.31 -8.82
N VAL A 63 -16.56 -7.46 -8.07
CA VAL A 63 -16.53 -7.12 -6.64
C VAL A 63 -16.74 -5.62 -6.41
N ALA A 64 -16.14 -4.76 -7.24
CA ALA A 64 -16.32 -3.30 -7.13
C ALA A 64 -17.77 -2.87 -7.39
N ASN A 65 -18.41 -3.44 -8.42
CA ASN A 65 -19.83 -3.22 -8.74
C ASN A 65 -20.73 -3.68 -7.58
N LYS A 66 -20.45 -4.85 -6.99
CA LYS A 66 -21.21 -5.37 -5.85
C LYS A 66 -21.13 -4.49 -4.60
N ILE A 67 -20.00 -3.81 -4.39
CA ILE A 67 -19.80 -2.87 -3.27
C ILE A 67 -20.41 -1.49 -3.60
N GLY A 68 -20.71 -1.19 -4.87
CA GLY A 68 -21.24 0.10 -5.31
C GLY A 68 -20.16 1.18 -5.44
N ILE A 69 -18.92 0.80 -5.78
CA ILE A 69 -17.82 1.73 -6.04
C ILE A 69 -17.86 2.26 -7.48
N ILE A 70 -18.47 1.48 -8.40
CA ILE A 70 -18.62 1.74 -9.83
C ILE A 70 -20.10 1.71 -10.17
#